data_AF-A0A2D3T1M6-F1
#
_entry.id   AF-A0A2D3T1M6-F1
#
_cell.length_a   1.000
_cell.length_b   1.000
_cell.length_c   1.000
_cell.angle_alpha   90.00
_cell.angle_beta   90.00
_cell.angle_gamma   90.00
#
_symmetry.space_group_name_H-M   'P 1'
#
loop_
_entity.id
_entity.type
_entity.pdbx_description
1 polymer ?
#
loop_
_entity_poly.entity_id
_entity_poly.type
_entity_poly.pdbx_seq_one_letter_code
_entity_poly.pdbx_strand_id
1 'polypeptide(L)'
;MVKTNRAKTLCPRRRKIDKDERQYPDAYRRERAARFGLRQKSICQALKRWRLTYKKMRGHPKADEKTRHLFQDKIARYQKQVKPLVYSMKETLPTTCQPLRIFSTR
;
A
#
# COMPACT_ATOMS: atom_id res chain seq x y z
N MET A 1 -5.39 -32.54 28.36
CA MET A 1 -5.25 -31.73 27.14
C MET A 1 -5.95 -30.40 27.35
N VAL A 2 -5.22 -29.30 27.53
CA VAL A 2 -5.81 -27.96 27.65
C VAL A 2 -6.42 -27.60 26.30
N LYS A 3 -7.76 -27.56 26.23
CA LYS A 3 -8.46 -27.01 25.07
C LYS A 3 -8.11 -25.52 25.01
N THR A 4 -7.13 -25.16 24.18
CA THR A 4 -6.92 -23.75 23.86
C THR A 4 -8.21 -23.29 23.19
N ASN A 5 -8.91 -22.35 23.84
CA ASN A 5 -10.05 -21.67 23.23
C ASN A 5 -9.51 -21.01 21.96
N ARG A 6 -9.64 -21.68 20.81
CA ARG A 6 -9.25 -21.17 19.51
C ARG A 6 -10.01 -19.86 19.38
N ALA A 7 -9.31 -18.73 19.59
CA ALA A 7 -9.91 -17.41 19.64
C ALA A 7 -10.86 -17.32 18.46
N LYS A 8 -12.18 -17.28 18.76
CA LYS A 8 -13.23 -17.39 17.76
C LYS A 8 -12.84 -16.44 16.64
N THR A 9 -12.65 -16.96 15.43
CA THR A 9 -12.36 -16.18 14.22
C THR A 9 -13.63 -15.39 13.86
N LEU A 10 -14.08 -14.54 14.78
CA LEU A 10 -15.35 -13.85 14.69
C LEU A 10 -15.12 -12.67 13.78
N CYS A 11 -15.63 -12.77 12.57
CA CYS A 11 -15.78 -11.61 11.70
C CYS A 11 -16.62 -10.57 12.45
N PRO A 12 -16.20 -9.30 12.54
CA PRO A 12 -16.99 -8.29 13.22
C PRO A 12 -18.37 -8.16 12.57
N ARG A 13 -19.39 -7.87 13.40
CA ARG A 13 -20.77 -7.63 12.93
C ARG A 13 -20.78 -6.46 11.94
N ARG A 14 -21.56 -6.58 10.86
CA ARG A 14 -21.66 -5.58 9.78
C ARG A 14 -21.76 -4.14 10.29
N ARG A 15 -22.73 -3.88 11.17
CA ARG A 15 -22.97 -2.55 11.78
C ARG A 15 -21.74 -1.90 12.41
N LYS A 16 -20.82 -2.70 12.97
CA LYS A 16 -19.59 -2.17 13.59
C LYS A 16 -18.55 -1.78 12.53
N ILE A 17 -18.44 -2.56 11.45
CA ILE A 17 -17.52 -2.29 10.35
C ILE A 17 -17.98 -1.06 9.58
N ASP A 18 -19.28 -0.95 9.29
CA ASP A 18 -19.84 0.19 8.57
C ASP A 18 -19.56 1.51 9.33
N LYS A 19 -19.68 1.50 10.66
CA LYS A 19 -19.34 2.66 11.52
C LYS A 19 -17.85 2.98 11.47
N ASP A 20 -16.97 1.97 11.58
CA ASP A 20 -15.51 2.17 11.51
C ASP A 20 -15.06 2.67 10.14
N GLU A 21 -15.66 2.18 9.06
CA GLU A 21 -15.37 2.66 7.70
C GLU A 21 -15.83 4.09 7.49
N ARG A 22 -17.02 4.48 7.99
CA ARG A 22 -17.50 5.86 7.90
C ARG A 22 -16.64 6.82 8.72
N GLN A 23 -16.17 6.39 9.89
CA GLN A 23 -15.30 7.20 10.74
C GLN A 23 -13.87 7.29 10.22
N TYR A 24 -13.36 6.21 9.62
CA TYR A 24 -11.98 6.08 9.17
C TYR A 24 -11.89 5.44 7.77
N PRO A 25 -12.29 6.16 6.71
CA PRO A 25 -12.33 5.59 5.36
C PRO A 25 -10.96 5.08 4.90
N ASP A 26 -9.90 5.83 5.19
CA ASP A 26 -8.52 5.52 4.77
C ASP A 26 -7.71 4.66 5.74
N ALA A 27 -8.29 4.20 6.86
CA ALA A 27 -7.55 3.42 7.84
C ALA A 27 -7.06 2.08 7.28
N TYR A 28 -5.80 1.75 7.56
CA TYR A 28 -5.20 0.49 7.16
C TYR A 28 -5.85 -0.69 7.90
N ARG A 29 -5.84 -1.87 7.28
CA ARG A 29 -6.42 -3.10 7.88
C ARG A 29 -5.82 -3.42 9.26
N ARG A 30 -4.54 -3.09 9.49
CA ARG A 30 -3.83 -3.28 10.77
C ARG A 30 -4.40 -2.38 11.88
N GLU A 31 -4.70 -1.13 11.56
CA GLU A 31 -5.23 -0.14 12.51
C GLU A 31 -6.67 -0.50 12.89
N ARG A 32 -7.48 -0.86 11.88
CA ARG A 32 -8.83 -1.40 12.11
C ARG A 32 -8.79 -2.65 13.00
N ALA A 33 -7.87 -3.57 12.73
CA ALA A 33 -7.67 -4.78 13.53
C ALA A 33 -7.32 -4.47 15.00
N ALA A 34 -6.45 -3.48 15.24
CA ALA A 34 -6.12 -3.01 16.59
C ALA A 34 -7.35 -2.45 17.32
N ARG A 35 -8.18 -1.62 16.67
CA ARG A 35 -9.43 -1.09 17.27
C ARG A 35 -10.43 -2.18 17.63
N PHE A 36 -10.53 -3.21 16.80
CA PHE A 36 -11.46 -4.32 17.03
C PHE A 36 -10.89 -5.42 17.95
N GLY A 37 -9.59 -5.38 18.30
CA GLY A 37 -8.92 -6.46 19.03
C GLY A 37 -8.90 -7.78 18.24
N LEU A 38 -8.92 -7.71 16.91
CA LEU A 38 -9.00 -8.89 16.03
C LEU A 38 -7.72 -9.06 15.22
N ARG A 39 -7.55 -10.25 14.64
CA ARG A 39 -6.50 -10.49 13.64
C ARG A 39 -6.83 -9.75 12.34
N GLN A 40 -5.81 -9.23 11.66
CA GLN A 40 -5.95 -8.55 10.36
C GLN A 40 -6.68 -9.41 9.31
N LYS A 41 -6.44 -10.73 9.32
CA LYS A 41 -7.13 -11.68 8.43
C LYS A 41 -8.66 -11.67 8.64
N SER A 42 -9.13 -11.57 9.88
CA SER A 42 -10.56 -11.51 10.20
C SER A 42 -11.20 -10.22 9.68
N ILE A 43 -10.51 -9.08 9.78
CA ILE A 43 -10.96 -7.80 9.21
C ILE A 43 -11.02 -7.89 7.67
N CYS A 44 -9.99 -8.45 7.04
CA CYS A 44 -9.97 -8.65 5.59
C CYS A 44 -11.15 -9.52 5.12
N GLN A 45 -11.39 -10.64 5.81
CA GLN A 45 -12.51 -11.54 5.49
C GLN A 45 -13.85 -10.84 5.64
N ALA A 46 -14.02 -10.03 6.68
CA ALA A 46 -15.26 -9.31 6.93
C ALA A 46 -15.51 -8.21 5.90
N LEU A 47 -14.51 -7.38 5.57
CA LEU A 47 -14.62 -6.36 4.52
C LEU A 47 -15.01 -6.97 3.18
N LYS A 48 -14.40 -8.11 2.81
CA LYS A 48 -14.76 -8.87 1.60
C LYS A 48 -16.19 -9.41 1.66
N ARG A 49 -16.58 -10.02 2.78
CA ARG A 49 -17.92 -10.60 2.99
C ARG A 49 -19.02 -9.55 2.82
N TRP A 50 -18.79 -8.33 3.29
CA TRP A 50 -19.75 -7.23 3.23
C TRP A 50 -19.59 -6.34 2.00
N ARG A 51 -18.64 -6.65 1.10
CA ARG A 51 -18.32 -5.88 -0.12
C ARG A 51 -17.96 -4.41 0.16
N LEU A 52 -17.36 -4.14 1.31
CA LEU A 52 -16.88 -2.81 1.75
C LEU A 52 -15.46 -2.50 1.27
N THR A 53 -14.98 -3.23 0.27
CA THR A 53 -13.66 -3.00 -0.32
C THR A 53 -13.83 -2.13 -1.56
N TYR A 54 -13.44 -0.86 -1.48
CA TYR A 54 -13.34 -0.01 -2.64
C TYR A 54 -11.94 -0.12 -3.28
N LYS A 55 -11.89 -0.20 -4.61
CA LYS A 55 -10.64 -0.09 -5.35
C LYS A 55 -10.36 1.39 -5.57
N LYS A 56 -9.23 1.89 -5.05
CA LYS A 56 -8.77 3.26 -5.32
C LYS A 56 -8.73 3.50 -6.84
N MET A 57 -9.15 4.70 -7.26
CA MET A 57 -9.19 5.13 -8.66
C MET A 57 -7.86 4.77 -9.35
N ARG A 58 -7.93 4.13 -10.53
CA ARG A 58 -6.73 3.75 -11.30
C ARG A 58 -5.94 4.96 -11.80
N GLY A 59 -6.61 6.09 -12.01
CA GLY A 59 -6.00 7.36 -12.40
C GLY A 59 -5.84 8.29 -11.20
N HIS A 60 -4.75 9.06 -11.18
CA HIS A 60 -4.60 10.15 -10.23
C HIS A 60 -5.69 11.20 -10.53
N PRO A 61 -6.39 11.76 -9.52
CA PRO A 61 -7.48 12.72 -9.75
C PRO A 61 -7.04 14.00 -10.48
N LYS A 62 -5.73 14.30 -10.46
CA LYS A 62 -5.11 15.39 -11.21
C LYS A 62 -4.40 14.94 -12.49
N ALA A 63 -4.65 13.72 -12.97
CA ALA A 63 -4.09 13.28 -14.24
C ALA A 63 -4.75 14.06 -15.37
N ASP A 64 -3.95 14.77 -16.16
CA ASP A 64 -4.41 15.49 -17.35
C ASP A 64 -3.55 15.08 -18.55
N GLU A 65 -4.21 14.75 -19.65
CA GLU A 65 -3.58 14.19 -20.84
C GLU A 65 -2.81 15.28 -21.61
N LYS A 66 -3.31 16.53 -21.60
CA LYS A 66 -2.66 17.65 -22.30
C LYS A 66 -1.31 17.98 -21.67
N THR A 67 -1.29 18.15 -20.35
CA THR A 67 -0.04 18.39 -19.61
C THR A 67 0.93 17.21 -19.72
N ARG A 68 0.43 15.98 -19.78
CA ARG A 68 1.24 14.77 -20.03
C ARG A 68 1.91 14.82 -21.41
N HIS A 69 1.18 15.13 -22.48
CA HIS A 69 1.76 15.26 -23.81
C HIS A 69 2.79 16.39 -23.90
N LEU A 70 2.50 17.56 -23.31
CA LEU A 70 3.46 18.67 -23.25
C LEU A 70 4.77 18.27 -22.55
N PHE A 71 4.68 17.45 -21.50
CA PHE A 71 5.86 16.93 -20.81
C PHE A 71 6.65 15.94 -21.67
N GLN A 72 5.98 15.05 -22.40
CA GLN A 72 6.63 14.11 -23.33
C GLN A 72 7.34 14.85 -24.47
N ASP A 73 6.69 15.86 -25.06
CA ASP A 73 7.28 16.69 -26.11
C ASP A 73 8.53 17.41 -25.60
N LYS A 74 8.46 17.93 -24.36
CA LYS A 74 9.60 18.55 -23.70
C LYS A 74 10.77 17.56 -23.57
N ILE A 75 10.53 16.33 -23.11
CA ILE A 75 11.56 15.28 -23.03
C ILE A 75 12.17 15.00 -24.41
N ALA A 76 11.34 14.82 -25.45
CA ALA A 76 11.80 14.54 -26.80
C ALA A 76 12.73 15.65 -27.35
N ARG A 77 12.43 16.92 -27.06
CA ARG A 77 13.28 18.06 -27.42
C ARG A 77 14.64 17.99 -26.74
N TYR A 78 14.71 17.67 -25.45
CA TYR A 78 15.99 17.55 -24.73
C TYR A 78 16.85 16.41 -25.27
N GLN A 79 16.22 15.28 -25.62
CA GLN A 79 16.91 14.14 -26.26
C GLN A 79 17.47 14.53 -27.62
N LYS A 80 16.70 15.23 -28.46
CA LYS A 80 17.16 15.72 -29.78
C LYS A 80 18.35 16.69 -29.68
N GLN A 81 18.41 17.46 -28.60
CA GLN A 81 19.50 18.43 -28.35
C GLN A 81 20.73 17.82 -27.65
N VAL A 82 20.74 16.50 -27.38
CA VAL A 82 21.81 15.80 -26.63
C VAL A 82 22.11 16.46 -25.27
N LYS A 83 21.07 16.99 -24.61
CA LYS A 83 21.20 17.58 -23.26
C LYS A 83 21.12 16.46 -22.21
N PRO A 84 21.98 16.45 -21.18
CA PRO A 84 21.94 15.44 -20.14
C PRO A 84 20.63 15.52 -19.36
N LEU A 85 19.88 14.42 -19.33
CA LEU A 85 18.63 14.28 -18.59
C LEU A 85 18.89 13.44 -17.33
N VAL A 86 18.89 14.08 -16.16
CA VAL A 86 19.10 13.43 -14.87
C VAL A 86 17.77 13.00 -14.30
N TYR A 87 17.59 11.69 -14.10
CA TYR A 87 16.44 11.14 -13.39
C TYR A 87 16.78 10.94 -11.92
N SER A 88 16.22 11.77 -11.05
CA SER A 88 16.33 11.57 -9.61
C SER A 88 15.28 10.55 -9.15
N MET A 89 15.66 9.28 -9.16
CA MET A 89 14.87 8.25 -8.47
C MET A 89 14.97 8.54 -6.96
N LYS A 90 13.83 8.77 -6.29
CA LYS A 90 13.79 8.74 -4.82
C LYS A 90 13.83 7.28 -4.38
N GLU A 91 14.92 6.59 -4.66
CA GLU A 91 15.19 5.32 -4.00
C GLU A 91 15.49 5.65 -2.54
N THR A 92 14.50 5.45 -1.66
CA THR A 92 14.84 5.11 -0.29
C THR A 92 15.49 3.74 -0.38
N LEU A 93 16.82 3.72 -0.56
CA LEU A 93 17.59 2.49 -0.44
C LEU A 93 17.17 1.84 0.88
N PRO A 94 16.83 0.54 0.89
CA PRO A 94 16.59 -0.15 2.14
C PRO A 94 17.88 -0.03 2.96
N THR A 95 17.80 0.63 4.11
CA THR A 95 18.84 0.65 5.14
C THR A 95 18.93 -0.75 5.74
N THR A 96 19.49 -1.68 4.98
CA THR A 96 19.99 -2.95 5.48
C THR A 96 21.40 -3.08 4.96
N CYS A 97 22.34 -2.62 5.78
CA CYS A 97 23.76 -2.97 5.66
C CYS A 97 23.84 -4.50 5.66
N GLN A 98 24.02 -5.12 4.50
CA GLN A 98 24.56 -6.47 4.49
C GLN A 98 26.07 -6.31 4.66
N PRO A 99 26.67 -6.86 5.74
CA PRO A 99 28.11 -6.83 5.87
C PRO A 99 28.70 -7.61 4.70
N LEU A 100 29.67 -7.00 4.01
CA LEU A 100 30.49 -7.68 3.02
C LEU A 100 31.09 -8.92 3.69
N ARG A 101 30.59 -10.10 3.33
CA ARG A 101 31.29 -11.36 3.64
C ARG A 101 32.53 -11.36 2.78
N ILE A 102 33.63 -10.83 3.32
CA ILE A 102 34.96 -11.09 2.80
C ILE A 102 35.12 -12.60 2.95
N PHE A 103 35.04 -13.32 1.83
CA PHE A 103 35.44 -14.72 1.81
C PHE A 103 36.91 -14.74 2.21
N SER A 104 37.19 -15.12 3.45
CA SER A 104 38.51 -15.57 3.87
C SER A 104 38.83 -16.78 3.01
N THR A 105 39.68 -16.57 2.00
CA THR A 105 40.37 -17.68 1.36
C THR A 105 41.31 -18.29 2.39
N ARG A 106 41.36 -19.62 2.34
CA ARG A 106 41.98 -20.55 3.27
C ARG A 106 43.50 -20.41 3.34
#